data_AF-A0A9D3LTP0-F1
#
_entry.id   AF-A0A9D3LTP0-F1
#
_cell.length_a   1.000
_cell.length_b   1.000
_cell.length_c   1.000
_cell.angle_alpha   90.00
_cell.angle_beta   90.00
_cell.angle_gamma   90.00
#
_symmetry.space_group_name_H-M   'P 1'
#
loop_
_entity.id
_entity.type
_entity.pdbx_description
1 polymer ?
#
loop_
_entity_poly.entity_id
_entity_poly.type
_entity_poly.pdbx_seq_one_letter_code
_entity_poly.pdbx_strand_id
1 'polypeptide(L)'
;MDRPWGADCTCSPGYAGDRCELEADECESNPCLNGGTCLDQFNRFQCVCVPGFIGRHCENSKQERRDRVPWLVVAIPLGCCCVLLAVIGLIVMVMTARKKRQSEGTYSPSQQEVAGARLEMDSMLKVPPEERLI
;
A
#
# COMPACT_ATOMS: atom_id res chain seq x y z
N MET A 1 20.35 33.96 -57.68
CA MET A 1 19.92 32.95 -58.67
C MET A 1 18.42 33.04 -58.72
N ASP A 2 17.90 33.94 -59.55
CA ASP A 2 16.47 34.25 -59.60
C ASP A 2 15.90 33.57 -60.85
N ARG A 3 15.09 32.52 -60.66
CA ARG A 3 14.47 31.77 -61.77
C ARG A 3 13.32 32.59 -62.38
N PRO A 4 13.39 33.04 -63.64
CA PRO A 4 12.40 33.96 -64.24
C PRO A 4 11.09 33.29 -64.71
N TRP A 5 10.96 31.97 -64.58
CA TRP A 5 9.77 31.20 -64.94
C TRP A 5 9.49 30.20 -63.81
N GLY A 6 8.87 30.70 -62.73
CA GLY A 6 8.61 29.95 -61.52
C GLY A 6 7.49 28.92 -61.69
N ALA A 7 7.85 27.73 -62.16
CA ALA A 7 7.11 26.54 -61.75
C ALA A 7 7.66 26.15 -60.38
N ASP A 8 6.91 26.48 -59.32
CA ASP A 8 7.17 25.94 -58.00
C ASP A 8 6.85 24.44 -58.05
N CYS A 9 7.86 23.59 -57.93
CA CYS A 9 7.65 22.15 -57.87
C CYS A 9 7.09 21.83 -56.48
N THR A 10 5.77 21.69 -56.39
CA THR A 10 5.15 21.15 -55.17
C THR A 10 5.53 19.68 -55.05
N CYS A 11 6.51 19.41 -54.18
CA CYS A 11 6.94 18.04 -53.91
C CYS A 11 5.87 17.25 -53.16
N SER A 12 5.84 15.94 -53.42
CA SER A 12 5.07 15.01 -52.60
C SER A 12 5.61 15.01 -51.15
N PRO A 13 4.77 14.71 -50.15
CA PRO A 13 5.22 14.61 -48.76
C PRO A 13 6.39 13.62 -48.60
N GLY A 14 7.44 14.02 -47.87
CA GLY A 14 8.67 13.25 -47.70
C GLY A 14 9.77 13.53 -48.74
N TYR A 15 9.54 14.43 -49.69
CA TYR A 15 10.54 14.81 -50.70
C TYR A 15 10.86 16.31 -50.67
N ALA A 16 12.11 16.64 -50.97
CA ALA A 16 12.64 18.00 -51.02
C ALA A 16 13.59 18.19 -52.22
N GLY A 17 14.04 19.43 -52.44
CA GLY A 17 14.93 19.81 -53.53
C GLY A 17 14.22 20.47 -54.71
N ASP A 18 15.00 21.07 -55.60
CA ASP A 18 14.52 21.80 -56.78
C ASP A 18 13.68 20.93 -57.73
N ARG A 19 13.90 19.60 -57.70
CA ARG A 19 13.23 18.61 -58.54
C ARG A 19 12.62 17.47 -57.71
N CYS A 20 12.44 17.66 -56.40
CA CYS A 20 11.96 16.63 -55.47
C CYS A 20 12.80 15.34 -55.47
N GLU A 21 14.10 15.49 -55.69
CA GLU A 21 15.07 14.39 -55.81
C GLU A 21 15.66 13.93 -54.48
N LEU A 22 15.45 14.71 -53.42
CA LEU A 22 15.96 14.44 -52.07
C LEU A 22 14.83 13.92 -51.17
N GLU A 23 15.16 13.07 -50.20
CA GLU A 23 14.29 12.82 -49.05
C GLU A 23 14.27 14.08 -48.18
N ALA A 24 13.10 14.51 -47.74
CA ALA A 24 12.96 15.66 -46.86
C ALA A 24 13.51 15.31 -45.47
N ASP A 25 14.26 16.22 -44.86
CA ASP A 25 14.69 16.08 -43.46
C ASP A 25 13.56 16.61 -42.56
N GLU A 26 12.77 15.71 -41.98
CA GLU A 26 11.67 16.10 -41.10
C GLU A 26 12.16 16.65 -39.75
N CYS A 27 13.44 16.49 -39.43
CA CYS A 27 14.10 17.02 -38.23
C CYS A 27 14.69 18.42 -38.41
N GLU A 28 14.78 18.96 -39.64
CA GLU A 28 15.36 20.29 -39.93
C GLU A 28 14.69 21.41 -39.11
N SER A 29 13.37 21.30 -38.91
CA SER A 29 12.58 22.26 -38.12
C SER A 29 12.77 22.15 -36.60
N ASN A 30 13.55 21.19 -36.12
CA ASN A 30 13.73 20.85 -34.71
C ASN A 30 12.39 20.65 -33.96
N PRO A 31 11.55 19.67 -34.38
CA PRO A 31 10.21 19.51 -33.84
C PRO A 31 10.16 19.00 -32.40
N CYS A 32 11.25 18.42 -31.89
CA CYS A 32 11.32 17.82 -30.55
C CYS A 32 11.70 18.86 -29.48
N LEU A 33 10.85 19.01 -28.46
CA LEU A 33 11.02 19.93 -27.35
C LEU A 33 11.74 19.28 -26.16
N ASN A 34 12.08 20.09 -25.16
CA ASN A 34 12.61 19.66 -23.86
C ASN A 34 13.84 18.74 -23.94
N GLY A 35 14.71 18.99 -24.93
CA GLY A 35 15.93 18.21 -25.13
C GLY A 35 15.71 16.80 -25.72
N GLY A 36 14.53 16.53 -26.28
CA GLY A 36 14.28 15.29 -27.02
C GLY A 36 15.13 15.20 -28.30
N THR A 37 15.60 13.99 -28.62
CA THR A 37 16.35 13.73 -29.86
C THR A 37 15.38 13.47 -31.01
N CYS A 38 15.52 14.21 -32.10
CA CYS A 38 14.76 13.95 -33.33
C CYS A 38 15.40 12.83 -34.14
N LEU A 39 14.57 11.89 -34.58
CA LEU A 39 14.92 10.85 -35.54
C LEU A 39 14.15 11.09 -36.83
N ASP A 40 14.89 11.34 -37.90
CA ASP A 40 14.37 11.51 -39.25
C ASP A 40 13.88 10.17 -39.81
N GLN A 41 12.72 10.16 -40.47
CA GLN A 41 12.16 8.99 -41.14
C GLN A 41 11.32 9.43 -42.33
N PHE A 42 11.28 8.66 -43.40
CA PHE A 42 10.47 8.99 -44.57
C PHE A 42 9.06 9.57 -44.28
N ASN A 43 8.88 10.86 -44.59
CA ASN A 43 7.63 11.61 -44.44
C ASN A 43 7.12 11.73 -42.99
N ARG A 44 7.99 11.54 -41.98
CA ARG A 44 7.63 11.68 -40.56
C ARG A 44 8.88 11.75 -39.66
N PHE A 45 8.79 12.49 -38.56
CA PHE A 45 9.82 12.40 -37.51
C PHE A 45 9.35 11.56 -36.32
N GLN A 46 10.31 11.08 -35.54
CA GLN A 46 10.07 10.49 -34.23
C GLN A 46 10.93 11.20 -33.18
N CYS A 47 10.28 11.73 -32.13
CA CYS A 47 10.99 12.29 -31.00
C CYS A 47 11.27 11.24 -29.92
N VAL A 48 12.54 11.09 -29.57
CA VAL A 48 12.97 10.30 -28.40
C VAL A 48 13.08 11.25 -27.22
N CYS A 49 12.09 11.18 -26.33
CA CYS A 49 12.02 12.08 -25.17
C CYS A 49 12.99 11.67 -24.05
N VAL A 50 13.58 12.68 -23.41
CA VAL A 50 14.37 12.49 -22.20
C VAL A 50 13.48 12.01 -21.03
N PRO A 51 14.05 11.35 -20.02
CA PRO A 51 13.31 10.94 -18.82
C PRO A 51 12.54 12.13 -18.22
N GLY A 52 11.28 11.92 -17.87
CA GLY A 52 10.43 12.98 -17.33
C GLY A 52 9.62 13.75 -18.37
N PHE A 53 9.71 13.45 -19.67
CA PHE A 53 8.87 14.04 -20.72
C PHE A 53 8.17 12.98 -21.60
N ILE A 54 7.02 13.36 -22.16
CA ILE A 54 6.11 12.60 -23.03
C ILE A 54 5.46 13.52 -24.06
N GLY A 55 4.76 12.92 -25.01
CA GLY A 55 4.09 13.60 -26.10
C GLY A 55 4.78 13.32 -27.42
N ARG A 56 4.16 13.72 -28.52
CA ARG A 56 4.73 13.49 -29.86
C ARG A 56 6.00 14.32 -30.04
N HIS A 57 6.03 15.52 -29.46
CA HIS A 57 7.13 16.47 -29.55
C HIS A 57 7.83 16.59 -28.18
N CYS A 58 7.63 15.64 -27.27
CA CYS A 58 8.14 15.71 -25.89
C CYS A 58 7.67 16.95 -25.12
N GLU A 59 6.49 17.48 -25.46
CA GLU A 59 5.94 18.73 -24.95
C GLU A 59 5.41 18.64 -23.51
N ASN A 60 5.05 17.43 -23.06
CA ASN A 60 4.40 17.21 -21.77
C ASN A 60 5.39 16.62 -20.76
N SER A 61 5.44 17.13 -19.54
CA SER A 61 6.20 16.47 -18.46
C SER A 61 5.46 15.20 -18.00
N LYS A 62 6.16 14.06 -17.94
CA LYS A 62 5.74 12.89 -17.15
C LYS A 62 5.73 13.32 -15.69
N GLN A 63 4.57 13.77 -15.21
CA GLN A 63 4.32 13.90 -13.78
C GLN A 63 4.47 12.49 -13.20
N GLU A 64 5.62 12.22 -12.58
CA GLU A 64 5.94 10.95 -11.93
C GLU A 64 4.93 10.74 -10.81
N ARG A 65 3.80 10.10 -11.13
CA ARG A 65 2.71 9.87 -10.22
C ARG A 65 3.04 8.69 -9.29
N ARG A 66 4.17 8.81 -8.58
CA ARG A 66 4.59 7.96 -7.46
C ARG A 66 3.74 8.20 -6.20
N ASP A 67 2.81 9.15 -6.25
CA ASP A 67 1.83 9.38 -5.18
C ASP A 67 0.49 8.66 -5.40
N ARG A 68 0.41 7.79 -6.43
CA ARG A 68 -0.77 6.96 -6.68
C ARG A 68 -0.62 5.54 -6.15
N VAL A 69 0.13 5.33 -5.06
CA VAL A 69 -0.35 4.32 -4.11
C VAL A 69 -1.66 4.88 -3.59
N PRO A 70 -2.82 4.34 -4.01
CA PRO A 70 -4.08 4.88 -3.52
C PRO A 70 -4.01 4.79 -2.00
N TRP A 71 -4.29 5.86 -1.27
CA TRP A 71 -4.37 5.79 0.20
C TRP A 71 -5.21 4.58 0.65
N LEU A 72 -6.17 4.13 -0.16
CA LEU A 72 -6.88 2.86 -0.04
C LEU A 72 -5.96 1.66 0.23
N VAL A 73 -4.84 1.48 -0.48
CA VAL A 73 -3.95 0.32 -0.26
C VAL A 73 -3.21 0.36 1.08
N VAL A 74 -3.09 1.53 1.72
CA VAL A 74 -2.48 1.70 3.05
C VAL A 74 -3.55 1.78 4.15
N ALA A 75 -4.69 2.41 3.86
CA ALA A 75 -5.80 2.61 4.78
C ALA A 75 -6.64 1.34 4.96
N ILE A 76 -6.77 0.49 3.94
CA ILE A 76 -7.45 -0.81 4.04
C ILE A 76 -6.76 -1.71 5.08
N PRO A 77 -5.44 -1.96 5.03
CA PRO A 77 -4.79 -2.80 6.04
C PRO A 77 -4.84 -2.18 7.45
N LEU A 78 -4.66 -0.87 7.59
CA LEU A 78 -4.78 -0.18 8.89
C LEU A 78 -6.21 -0.25 9.43
N GLY A 79 -7.23 -0.05 8.59
CA GLY A 79 -8.64 -0.13 8.96
C GLY A 79 -9.04 -1.55 9.37
N CYS A 80 -8.62 -2.57 8.62
CA CYS A 80 -8.84 -3.97 8.98
C CYS A 80 -8.19 -4.31 10.33
N CYS A 81 -6.96 -3.87 10.58
CA CYS A 81 -6.31 -4.05 11.88
C CYS A 81 -7.10 -3.39 13.02
N CYS A 82 -7.56 -2.15 12.86
CA CYS A 82 -8.36 -1.46 13.88
C CYS A 82 -9.68 -2.18 14.19
N VAL A 83 -10.38 -2.66 13.16
CA VAL A 83 -11.64 -3.41 13.33
C VAL A 83 -11.39 -4.74 14.03
N LEU A 84 -10.34 -5.47 13.64
CA LEU A 84 -9.96 -6.73 14.30
C LEU A 84 -9.60 -6.52 15.77
N LEU A 85 -8.82 -5.49 16.10
CA LEU A 85 -8.47 -5.16 17.48
C LEU A 85 -9.69 -4.76 18.31
N ALA A 86 -10.61 -3.98 17.75
CA ALA A 86 -11.86 -3.62 18.40
C ALA A 86 -12.75 -4.85 18.65
N VAL A 87 -12.88 -5.75 17.68
CA VAL A 87 -13.65 -7.00 17.79
C VAL A 87 -13.02 -7.93 18.83
N ILE A 88 -11.69 -8.12 18.79
CA ILE A 88 -10.96 -8.93 19.78
C ILE A 88 -11.13 -8.31 21.18
N GLY A 89 -11.00 -7.00 21.31
CA GLY A 89 -11.22 -6.28 22.57
C GLY A 89 -12.63 -6.46 23.11
N LEU A 90 -13.65 -6.37 22.25
CA LEU A 90 -15.06 -6.57 22.63
C LEU A 90 -15.32 -8.02 23.05
N ILE A 91 -14.78 -9.00 22.32
CA ILE A 91 -14.87 -10.42 22.68
C ILE A 91 -14.22 -10.66 24.05
N VAL A 92 -13.00 -10.16 24.27
CA VAL A 92 -12.31 -10.29 25.56
C VAL A 92 -13.08 -9.59 26.69
N MET A 93 -13.63 -8.41 26.44
CA MET A 93 -14.48 -7.68 27.40
C MET A 93 -15.74 -8.48 27.75
N VAL A 94 -16.41 -9.08 26.76
CA VAL A 94 -17.58 -9.93 26.97
C VAL A 94 -17.21 -11.20 27.72
N MET A 95 -16.09 -11.85 27.36
CA MET A 95 -15.60 -13.06 28.02
C MET A 95 -15.21 -12.80 29.46
N THR A 96 -14.53 -11.68 29.75
CA THR A 96 -14.16 -11.28 31.11
C THR A 96 -15.36 -10.82 31.92
N ALA A 97 -16.35 -10.13 31.31
CA ALA A 97 -17.61 -9.82 31.95
C ALA A 97 -18.44 -11.08 32.26
N ARG A 98 -18.46 -12.06 31.35
CA ARG A 98 -19.11 -13.37 31.57
C ARG A 98 -18.38 -14.20 32.62
N LYS A 99 -17.05 -14.22 32.59
CA LYS A 99 -16.21 -14.91 33.58
C LYS A 99 -16.33 -14.28 34.97
N LYS A 100 -16.38 -12.94 35.03
CA LYS A 100 -16.62 -12.18 36.27
C LYS A 100 -18.00 -12.52 36.86
N ARG A 101 -19.04 -12.59 36.02
CA ARG A 101 -20.39 -13.03 36.42
C ARG A 101 -20.44 -14.49 36.89
N GLN A 102 -19.58 -15.37 36.39
CA GLN A 102 -19.48 -16.76 36.85
C GLN A 102 -18.72 -16.88 38.18
N SER A 103 -17.75 -16.00 38.46
CA SER A 103 -16.98 -16.02 39.71
C SER A 103 -17.68 -15.33 40.88
N GLU A 104 -18.65 -14.44 40.64
CA GLU A 104 -19.53 -13.88 41.68
C GLU A 104 -20.67 -14.86 42.02
N GLY A 105 -20.32 -16.07 42.44
CA GLY A 105 -21.23 -16.93 43.17
C GLY A 105 -21.24 -16.50 44.64
N THR A 106 -22.32 -15.88 45.11
CA THR A 106 -22.55 -15.72 46.56
C THR A 106 -22.72 -17.10 47.18
N TYR A 107 -21.67 -17.60 47.81
CA TYR A 107 -21.74 -18.79 48.64
C TYR A 107 -22.64 -18.51 49.85
N SER A 108 -23.78 -19.19 49.94
CA SER A 108 -24.66 -19.16 51.10
C SER A 108 -24.38 -20.40 51.95
N PRO A 109 -23.78 -20.28 53.13
CA PRO A 109 -23.44 -21.44 53.96
C PRO A 109 -24.71 -22.20 54.38
N SER A 110 -24.64 -23.54 54.37
CA SER A 110 -25.74 -24.39 54.83
C SER A 110 -25.81 -24.40 56.37
N GLN A 111 -26.98 -24.67 56.94
CA GLN A 111 -27.17 -24.71 58.41
C GLN A 111 -26.22 -25.71 59.11
N GLN A 112 -25.76 -26.74 58.39
CA GLN A 112 -24.78 -27.72 58.89
C GLN A 112 -23.39 -27.11 59.09
N GLU A 113 -23.03 -26.04 58.38
CA GLU A 113 -21.75 -25.33 58.54
C GLU A 113 -21.77 -24.29 59.65
N VAL A 114 -22.94 -23.71 59.95
CA VAL A 114 -23.11 -22.74 61.04
C VAL A 114 -23.24 -23.43 62.40
N ALA A 115 -23.84 -24.62 62.42
CA ALA A 115 -24.06 -25.40 63.65
C ALA A 115 -22.89 -26.34 64.01
N GLY A 116 -21.93 -26.57 63.10
CA GLY A 116 -20.93 -27.64 63.21
C GLY A 116 -19.63 -27.31 63.95
N ALA A 117 -19.38 -26.07 64.39
CA ALA A 117 -18.10 -25.68 64.97
C ALA A 117 -18.24 -25.03 66.36
N ARG A 118 -18.68 -25.82 67.36
CA ARG A 118 -18.48 -25.46 68.77
C ARG A 118 -18.36 -26.70 69.67
N LEU A 119 -17.39 -27.57 69.38
CA LEU A 119 -16.91 -28.58 70.34
C LEU A 119 -15.37 -28.55 70.39
N GLU A 120 -14.87 -28.59 71.62
CA GLU A 120 -13.53 -28.31 72.10
C GLU A 120 -12.40 -29.00 71.33
N MET A 121 -11.34 -28.23 71.06
CA MET A 121 -10.11 -28.69 70.42
C MET A 121 -8.99 -28.87 71.45
N ASP A 122 -9.28 -29.58 72.56
CA ASP A 122 -8.33 -29.80 73.64
C ASP A 122 -8.39 -31.25 74.18
N SER A 123 -8.03 -32.23 73.33
CA SER A 123 -7.62 -33.60 73.69
C SER A 123 -7.64 -34.46 72.43
N MET A 124 -6.53 -35.14 72.11
CA MET A 124 -6.34 -36.01 70.93
C MET A 124 -5.88 -35.24 69.67
N LEU A 125 -4.59 -35.04 69.48
CA LEU A 125 -3.73 -36.13 69.03
C LEU A 125 -2.30 -35.99 69.58
N LYS A 126 -1.93 -36.93 70.45
CA LYS A 126 -0.57 -37.19 70.93
C LYS A 126 0.33 -37.46 69.71
N VAL A 127 1.39 -36.68 69.54
CA VAL A 127 2.45 -36.95 68.56
C VAL A 127 3.23 -38.20 69.03
N PRO A 128 3.30 -39.30 68.27
CA PRO A 128 4.15 -40.44 68.61
C PRO A 128 5.62 -40.08 68.36
N PRO A 129 6.56 -40.53 69.22
CA PRO A 129 7.97 -40.15 69.15
C PRO A 129 8.72 -40.83 68.00
N GLU A 130 9.74 -40.13 67.52
CA GLU A 130 10.55 -40.44 66.35
C GLU A 130 11.78 -41.34 66.64
N GLU A 131 11.94 -42.33 65.75
CA GLU A 131 13.11 -43.13 65.33
C GLU A 131 13.90 -44.04 66.31
N ARG A 132 14.07 -45.30 65.87
CA ARG A 132 15.38 -45.97 65.72
C ARG A 132 15.28 -47.09 64.66
N LEU A 133 15.93 -46.92 63.52
CA LEU A 133 16.40 -48.03 62.68
C LEU A 133 17.80 -48.44 63.18
N ILE A 134 18.05 -49.76 63.14
CA ILE A 134 19.24 -50.47 63.62
C ILE A 134 20.53 -49.91 63.01
#